data_AF-A0A7S0MZD7-F1
#
_entry.id   AF-A0A7S0MZD7-F1
#
_cell.length_a   1.000
_cell.length_b   1.000
_cell.length_c   1.000
_cell.angle_alpha   90.00
_cell.angle_beta   90.00
_cell.angle_gamma   90.00
#
_symmetry.space_group_name_H-M   'P 1'
#
loop_
_entity.id
_entity.type
_entity.pdbx_description
1 polymer ?
#
loop_
_entity_poly.entity_id
_entity_poly.type
_entity_poly.pdbx_seq_one_letter_code
_entity_poly.pdbx_strand_id
1 'polypeptide(L)'
;MRNRQMSSEGGTTTTVCEEQSAFAKGTLKRPNSLQRHLHLMRSGEIVRDGKFSLIVALSSLLFLFVAIPHLQTHSYWWAALWGLVSLCSLLADSLMTQNKFINTADRVVATLVFFAYPIRIIFWPGPASWDFRLAIGTLTALSLCVLQWARGAKQHSEFVLRQSLWHLVGTLSLYYTAHKCSHGHHHNWYALY
;
A
#
# COMPACT_ATOMS: atom_id res chain seq x y z
N MET A 1 16.78 42.97 -50.72
CA MET A 1 17.71 42.08 -49.99
C MET A 1 17.76 42.55 -48.54
N ARG A 2 17.22 41.77 -47.59
CA ARG A 2 17.12 42.12 -46.17
C ARG A 2 17.51 40.90 -45.36
N ASN A 3 18.70 40.92 -44.76
CA ASN A 3 19.19 39.86 -43.88
C ASN A 3 18.51 39.97 -42.52
N ARG A 4 17.79 38.92 -42.10
CA ARG A 4 17.39 38.69 -40.71
C ARG A 4 18.45 37.80 -40.06
N GLN A 5 19.21 38.36 -39.13
CA GLN A 5 19.92 37.58 -38.11
C GLN A 5 18.87 36.96 -37.17
N MET A 6 18.89 35.64 -37.04
CA MET A 6 18.32 34.94 -35.89
C MET A 6 19.48 34.55 -34.97
N SER A 7 19.54 35.15 -33.79
CA SER A 7 20.30 34.61 -32.67
C SER A 7 19.44 33.52 -32.01
N SER A 8 19.86 32.26 -32.09
CA SER A 8 19.27 31.19 -31.30
C SER A 8 20.01 31.07 -29.99
N GLU A 9 19.25 31.20 -28.91
CA GLU A 9 19.62 30.95 -27.53
C GLU A 9 20.19 29.53 -27.38
N GLY A 10 21.39 29.44 -26.82
CA GLY A 10 22.04 28.18 -26.45
C GLY A 10 22.52 28.30 -25.02
N GLY A 11 21.68 27.90 -24.06
CA GLY A 11 22.00 28.04 -22.64
C GLY A 11 21.16 27.17 -21.75
N THR A 12 21.26 25.84 -21.87
CA THR A 12 20.75 24.91 -20.82
C THR A 12 21.25 23.46 -20.93
N THR A 13 22.31 23.15 -21.69
CA THR A 13 22.82 21.77 -21.86
C THR A 13 24.20 21.52 -21.23
N THR A 14 24.88 22.54 -20.72
CA THR A 14 26.24 22.42 -20.18
C THR A 14 26.32 21.88 -18.75
N THR A 15 25.30 22.04 -17.92
CA THR A 15 25.36 21.70 -16.48
C THR A 15 25.39 20.19 -16.21
N VAL A 16 24.64 19.39 -16.96
CA VAL A 16 24.57 17.92 -16.76
C VAL A 16 25.87 17.23 -17.14
N CYS A 17 26.58 17.75 -18.14
CA CYS A 17 27.84 17.18 -18.61
C CYS A 17 29.01 17.52 -17.66
N GLU A 18 29.01 18.73 -17.08
CA GLU A 18 30.02 19.14 -16.09
C GLU A 18 29.92 18.35 -14.79
N GLU A 19 28.71 18.09 -14.27
CA GLU A 19 28.51 17.28 -13.06
C GLU A 19 28.98 15.83 -13.25
N GLN A 20 28.76 15.23 -14.42
CA GLN A 20 29.26 13.89 -14.72
C GLN A 20 30.79 13.84 -14.81
N SER A 21 31.42 14.90 -15.33
CA SER A 21 32.88 15.01 -15.40
C SER A 21 33.53 15.17 -14.02
N ALA A 22 32.88 15.88 -13.09
CA ALA A 22 33.33 16.05 -11.71
C ALA A 22 33.17 14.74 -10.90
N PHE A 23 32.13 13.96 -11.19
CA PHE A 23 31.95 12.63 -10.60
C PHE A 23 33.02 11.62 -11.03
N ALA A 24 33.43 11.67 -12.30
CA ALA A 24 34.49 10.81 -12.84
C ALA A 24 35.88 11.14 -12.27
N LYS A 25 36.11 12.39 -11.86
CA LYS A 25 37.38 12.86 -11.26
C LYS A 25 37.51 12.57 -9.76
N GLY A 26 36.53 11.92 -9.13
CA GLY A 26 36.62 11.49 -7.73
C GLY A 26 36.59 12.62 -6.69
N THR A 27 36.29 13.86 -7.10
CA THR A 27 36.26 15.04 -6.22
C THR A 27 34.97 15.17 -5.41
N LEU A 28 33.92 14.45 -5.77
CA LEU A 28 32.65 14.44 -5.04
C LEU A 28 32.42 13.10 -4.34
N LYS A 29 32.38 13.14 -3.00
CA LYS A 29 32.01 12.02 -2.14
C LYS A 29 30.58 11.61 -2.51
N ARG A 30 30.38 10.36 -2.98
CA ARG A 30 29.04 9.85 -3.31
C ARG A 30 28.12 10.10 -2.10
N PRO A 31 27.02 10.87 -2.25
CA PRO A 31 26.07 11.00 -1.17
C PRO A 31 25.54 9.62 -0.83
N ASN A 32 25.41 9.33 0.48
CA ASN A 32 24.84 8.07 0.94
C ASN A 32 23.52 7.83 0.21
N SER A 33 23.25 6.57 -0.20
CA SER A 33 22.09 6.20 -1.01
C SER A 33 20.76 6.74 -0.44
N LEU A 34 20.70 6.88 0.88
CA LEU A 34 19.58 7.41 1.65
C LEU A 34 19.42 8.95 1.52
N GLN A 35 20.50 9.72 1.53
CA GLN A 35 20.46 11.18 1.31
C GLN A 35 20.04 11.51 -0.13
N ARG A 36 20.51 10.72 -1.10
CA ARG A 36 20.09 10.83 -2.50
C ARG A 36 18.59 10.51 -2.64
N HIS A 37 18.10 9.46 -1.96
CA HIS A 37 16.68 9.11 -1.96
C HIS A 37 15.79 10.21 -1.36
N LEU A 38 16.21 10.80 -0.24
CA LEU A 38 15.48 11.91 0.40
C LEU A 38 15.51 13.19 -0.43
N HIS A 39 16.63 13.48 -1.09
CA HIS A 39 16.71 14.62 -2.00
C HIS A 39 15.81 14.44 -3.21
N LEU A 40 15.75 13.24 -3.81
CA LEU A 40 14.88 12.93 -4.93
C LEU A 40 13.39 12.93 -4.53
N MET A 41 13.05 12.50 -3.30
CA MET A 41 11.70 12.65 -2.74
C MET A 41 11.31 14.13 -2.61
N ARG A 42 12.26 14.98 -2.19
CA ARG A 42 12.03 16.41 -1.96
C ARG A 42 12.00 17.23 -3.27
N SER A 43 12.75 16.83 -4.30
CA SER A 43 12.75 17.52 -5.60
C SER A 43 11.55 17.16 -6.48
N GLY A 44 10.72 16.19 -6.07
CA GLY A 44 9.59 15.70 -6.87
C GLY A 44 10.01 14.88 -8.09
N GLU A 45 11.32 14.66 -8.30
CA GLU A 45 11.83 13.93 -9.46
C GLU A 45 11.62 12.41 -9.36
N ILE A 46 11.30 11.86 -8.19
CA ILE A 46 10.85 10.45 -8.06
C ILE A 46 9.55 10.19 -8.84
N VAL A 47 8.76 11.24 -9.12
CA VAL A 47 7.55 11.13 -9.93
C VAL A 47 7.85 10.87 -11.42
N ARG A 48 9.11 11.04 -11.88
CA ARG A 48 9.45 10.78 -13.29
C ARG A 48 9.63 9.29 -13.64
N ASP A 49 9.85 8.40 -12.67
CA ASP A 49 9.97 6.95 -12.91
C ASP A 49 8.92 6.09 -12.16
N GLY A 50 8.20 6.66 -11.19
CA GLY A 50 7.12 5.98 -10.46
C GLY A 50 5.78 6.10 -11.17
N LYS A 51 5.19 4.98 -11.62
CA LYS A 51 3.82 4.95 -12.16
C LYS A 51 2.82 5.07 -11.01
N PHE A 52 2.48 6.32 -10.64
CA PHE A 52 1.46 6.57 -9.64
C PHE A 52 0.06 6.20 -10.15
N SER A 53 -0.72 5.49 -9.35
CA SER A 53 -2.13 5.20 -9.66
C SER A 53 -3.06 5.74 -8.57
N LEU A 54 -3.82 6.78 -8.92
CA LEU A 54 -4.82 7.38 -8.04
C LEU A 54 -5.93 6.38 -7.67
N ILE A 55 -6.30 5.49 -8.59
CA ILE A 55 -7.35 4.47 -8.36
C ILE A 55 -6.91 3.48 -7.28
N VAL A 56 -5.64 3.06 -7.33
CA VAL A 56 -5.07 2.16 -6.32
C VAL A 56 -4.94 2.88 -4.98
N ALA A 57 -4.53 4.16 -4.99
CA ALA A 57 -4.51 4.99 -3.79
C ALA A 57 -5.89 5.07 -3.11
N LEU A 58 -6.92 5.44 -3.86
CA LEU A 58 -8.28 5.56 -3.32
C LEU A 58 -8.84 4.21 -2.84
N SER A 59 -8.57 3.13 -3.57
CA SER A 59 -9.03 1.80 -3.14
C SER A 59 -8.30 1.29 -1.89
N SER A 60 -7.03 1.67 -1.66
CA SER A 60 -6.33 1.33 -0.41
C SER A 60 -6.93 2.01 0.84
N LEU A 61 -7.62 3.13 0.66
CA LEU A 61 -8.36 3.81 1.74
C LEU A 61 -9.59 3.01 2.19
N LEU A 62 -10.05 2.04 1.41
CA LEU A 62 -11.19 1.19 1.78
C LEU A 62 -10.93 0.43 3.10
N PHE A 63 -9.67 0.11 3.42
CA PHE A 63 -9.33 -0.52 4.69
C PHE A 63 -9.67 0.34 5.91
N LEU A 64 -9.76 1.67 5.78
CA LEU A 64 -10.21 2.55 6.86
C LEU A 64 -11.67 2.30 7.24
N PHE A 65 -12.51 1.81 6.32
CA PHE A 65 -13.89 1.42 6.67
C PHE A 65 -13.93 0.23 7.62
N VAL A 66 -12.94 -0.67 7.56
CA VAL A 66 -12.81 -1.80 8.50
C VAL A 66 -12.48 -1.30 9.91
N ALA A 67 -11.83 -0.14 10.04
CA ALA A 67 -11.55 0.45 11.35
C ALA A 67 -12.81 0.98 12.05
N ILE A 68 -13.87 1.35 11.31
CA ILE A 68 -15.08 1.98 11.88
C ILE A 68 -15.76 1.07 12.93
N PRO A 69 -16.07 -0.22 12.66
CA PRO A 69 -16.64 -1.10 13.69
C PRO A 69 -15.77 -1.29 14.93
N HIS A 70 -14.44 -1.15 14.79
CA HIS A 70 -13.50 -1.26 15.91
C HIS A 70 -13.44 0.03 16.74
N LEU A 71 -13.55 1.20 16.11
CA LEU A 71 -13.66 2.47 16.81
C LEU A 71 -14.98 2.55 17.60
N GLN A 72 -16.07 2.07 17.02
CA GLN A 72 -17.38 1.98 17.69
C GLN A 72 -17.37 1.06 18.91
N THR A 73 -16.49 0.06 18.93
CA THR A 73 -16.34 -0.91 20.03
C THR A 73 -15.11 -0.67 20.91
N HIS A 74 -14.52 0.54 20.83
CA HIS A 74 -13.34 0.94 21.61
C HIS A 74 -12.10 0.04 21.44
N SER A 75 -12.04 -0.74 20.36
CA SER A 75 -10.90 -1.60 20.02
C SER A 75 -9.84 -0.82 19.25
N TYR A 76 -9.22 0.16 19.90
CA TYR A 76 -8.29 1.11 19.24
C TYR A 76 -7.07 0.44 18.62
N TRP A 77 -6.55 -0.62 19.23
CA TRP A 77 -5.44 -1.39 18.67
C TRP A 77 -5.75 -1.93 17.27
N TRP A 78 -6.94 -2.53 17.10
CA TRP A 78 -7.38 -3.05 15.80
C TRP A 78 -7.65 -1.94 14.80
N ALA A 79 -8.26 -0.84 15.24
CA ALA A 79 -8.47 0.33 14.38
C ALA A 79 -7.13 0.91 13.87
N ALA A 80 -6.13 1.03 14.75
CA ALA A 80 -4.79 1.49 14.39
C ALA A 80 -4.09 0.53 13.41
N LEU A 81 -4.26 -0.77 13.60
CA LEU A 81 -3.72 -1.80 12.69
C LEU A 81 -4.30 -1.67 11.28
N TRP A 82 -5.60 -1.44 11.15
CA TRP A 82 -6.24 -1.18 9.84
C TRP A 82 -5.79 0.14 9.21
N GLY A 83 -5.56 1.16 10.02
CA GLY A 83 -4.91 2.41 9.58
C GLY A 83 -3.51 2.17 9.03
N LEU A 84 -2.71 1.34 9.71
CA LEU A 84 -1.37 0.95 9.26
C LEU A 84 -1.42 0.15 7.94
N VAL A 85 -2.35 -0.80 7.80
CA VAL A 85 -2.55 -1.54 6.54
C VAL A 85 -2.88 -0.59 5.40
N SER A 86 -3.80 0.36 5.62
CA SER A 86 -4.18 1.35 4.62
C SER A 86 -2.98 2.23 4.22
N LEU A 87 -2.19 2.69 5.19
CA LEU A 87 -0.99 3.49 4.95
C LEU A 87 0.08 2.70 4.17
N CYS A 88 0.34 1.45 4.57
CA CYS A 88 1.30 0.57 3.90
C CYS A 88 0.89 0.31 2.45
N SER A 89 -0.38 -0.01 2.21
CA SER A 89 -0.90 -0.27 0.87
C SER A 89 -0.90 1.00 0.02
N LEU A 90 -1.25 2.15 0.60
CA LEU A 90 -1.11 3.45 -0.07
C LEU A 90 0.34 3.67 -0.50
N LEU A 91 1.32 3.47 0.38
CA LEU A 91 2.73 3.70 0.08
C LEU A 91 3.31 2.69 -0.92
N ALA A 92 2.96 1.41 -0.81
CA ALA A 92 3.52 0.36 -1.66
C ALA A 92 2.81 0.26 -3.01
N ASP A 93 1.48 0.25 -3.01
CA ASP A 93 0.69 -0.06 -4.19
C ASP A 93 0.42 1.17 -5.06
N SER A 94 0.22 2.35 -4.45
CA SER A 94 -0.06 3.56 -5.24
C SER A 94 1.19 4.20 -5.83
N LEU A 95 2.32 4.14 -5.12
CA LEU A 95 3.59 4.71 -5.57
C LEU A 95 4.44 3.71 -6.37
N MET A 96 4.04 2.42 -6.41
CA MET A 96 4.77 1.31 -7.03
C MET A 96 6.27 1.43 -6.80
N THR A 97 6.67 1.54 -5.53
CA THR A 97 8.05 1.88 -5.20
C THR A 97 8.99 0.84 -5.79
N GLN A 98 10.11 1.25 -6.39
CA GLN A 98 11.17 0.30 -6.77
C GLN A 98 11.90 -0.26 -5.53
N ASN A 99 11.59 0.27 -4.35
CA ASN A 99 12.20 -0.14 -3.11
C ASN A 99 11.61 -1.49 -2.64
N LYS A 100 12.41 -2.55 -2.79
CA LYS A 100 12.06 -3.91 -2.35
C LYS A 100 11.69 -3.98 -0.87
N PHE A 101 12.27 -3.13 -0.02
CA PHE A 101 11.99 -3.12 1.42
C PHE A 101 10.55 -2.67 1.70
N ILE A 102 10.12 -1.55 1.11
CA ILE A 102 8.77 -1.01 1.30
C ILE A 102 7.72 -2.00 0.78
N ASN A 103 7.95 -2.56 -0.41
CA ASN A 103 7.03 -3.56 -0.97
C ASN A 103 6.99 -4.84 -0.14
N THR A 104 8.10 -5.25 0.48
CA THR A 104 8.13 -6.43 1.35
C THR A 104 7.41 -6.15 2.67
N ALA A 105 7.65 -4.97 3.27
CA ALA A 105 7.00 -4.56 4.50
C ALA A 105 5.48 -4.50 4.34
N ASP A 106 4.99 -3.86 3.28
CA ASP A 106 3.56 -3.85 2.95
C ASP A 106 2.99 -5.26 2.80
N ARG A 107 3.66 -6.12 2.03
CA ARG A 107 3.23 -7.52 1.85
C ARG A 107 3.13 -8.25 3.18
N VAL A 108 4.14 -8.11 4.04
CA VAL A 108 4.17 -8.77 5.34
C VAL A 108 3.03 -8.24 6.22
N VAL A 109 2.86 -6.91 6.30
CA VAL A 109 1.81 -6.29 7.10
C VAL A 109 0.42 -6.71 6.60
N ALA A 110 0.13 -6.56 5.31
CA ALA A 110 -1.14 -6.98 4.72
C ALA A 110 -1.40 -8.46 4.97
N THR A 111 -0.42 -9.33 4.70
CA THR A 111 -0.58 -10.79 4.88
C THR A 111 -0.82 -11.14 6.35
N LEU A 112 -0.01 -10.62 7.27
CA LEU A 112 -0.15 -10.90 8.69
C LEU A 112 -1.52 -10.45 9.22
N VAL A 113 -2.01 -9.28 8.83
CA VAL A 113 -3.31 -8.81 9.29
C VAL A 113 -4.46 -9.63 8.71
N PHE A 114 -4.38 -9.98 7.42
CA PHE A 114 -5.35 -10.85 6.76
C PHE A 114 -5.36 -12.29 7.28
N PHE A 115 -4.28 -12.76 7.91
CA PHE A 115 -4.26 -14.06 8.59
C PHE A 115 -4.61 -13.97 10.07
N ALA A 116 -4.05 -13.01 10.80
CA ALA A 116 -4.20 -12.89 12.25
C ALA A 116 -5.67 -12.74 12.66
N TYR A 117 -6.44 -11.96 11.88
CA TYR A 117 -7.83 -11.68 12.21
C TYR A 117 -8.76 -12.90 12.01
N PRO A 118 -8.73 -13.60 10.85
CA PRO A 118 -9.43 -14.88 10.67
C PRO A 118 -8.94 -16.01 11.57
N ILE A 119 -7.63 -16.16 11.77
CA ILE A 119 -7.04 -17.20 12.65
C ILE A 119 -7.57 -17.01 14.07
N ARG A 120 -7.63 -15.78 14.56
CA ARG A 120 -8.24 -15.49 15.86
C ARG A 120 -9.69 -16.02 15.91
N ILE A 121 -10.49 -15.81 14.88
CA ILE A 121 -11.91 -16.23 14.91
C ILE A 121 -12.04 -17.76 14.76
N ILE A 122 -11.19 -18.39 13.94
CA ILE A 122 -11.24 -19.83 13.67
C ILE A 122 -10.70 -20.65 14.85
N PHE A 123 -9.64 -20.20 15.52
CA PHE A 123 -8.97 -20.98 16.56
C PHE A 123 -9.34 -20.55 17.98
N TRP A 124 -9.82 -19.32 18.20
CA TRP A 124 -10.20 -18.92 19.55
C TRP A 124 -11.54 -19.57 19.94
N PRO A 125 -11.60 -20.23 21.11
CA PRO A 125 -12.82 -20.84 21.61
C PRO A 125 -13.74 -19.73 22.09
N GLY A 126 -14.66 -19.31 21.23
CA GLY A 126 -15.82 -18.57 21.66
C GLY A 126 -17.01 -18.83 20.75
N PRO A 127 -18.19 -18.25 21.09
CA PRO A 127 -19.50 -18.60 20.53
C PRO A 127 -19.72 -18.36 19.02
N ALA A 128 -18.68 -18.10 18.23
CA ALA A 128 -18.79 -18.02 16.78
C ALA A 128 -19.29 -19.36 16.20
N SER A 129 -20.44 -19.35 15.51
CA SER A 129 -21.00 -20.52 14.84
C SER A 129 -20.06 -21.07 13.77
N TRP A 130 -20.15 -22.37 13.48
CA TRP A 130 -19.35 -23.01 12.43
C TRP A 130 -19.58 -22.38 11.06
N ASP A 131 -20.83 -22.02 10.74
CA ASP A 131 -21.16 -21.34 9.48
C ASP A 131 -20.40 -20.01 9.32
N PHE A 132 -20.29 -19.24 10.41
CA PHE A 132 -19.55 -17.98 10.40
C PHE A 132 -18.05 -18.21 10.24
N ARG A 133 -17.49 -19.21 10.94
CA ARG A 133 -16.08 -19.62 10.81
C ARG A 133 -15.75 -20.03 9.37
N LEU A 134 -16.62 -20.85 8.75
CA LEU A 134 -16.49 -21.28 7.35
C LEU A 134 -16.60 -20.11 6.37
N ALA A 135 -17.54 -19.18 6.60
CA ALA A 135 -17.70 -18.00 5.76
C ALA A 135 -16.44 -17.12 5.79
N ILE A 136 -15.89 -16.84 6.98
CA ILE A 136 -14.65 -16.07 7.14
C ILE A 136 -13.47 -16.78 6.47
N GLY A 137 -13.32 -18.09 6.71
CA GLY A 137 -12.25 -18.88 6.10
C GLY A 137 -12.30 -18.81 4.58
N THR A 138 -13.50 -18.94 4.01
CA THR A 138 -13.75 -18.87 2.57
C THR A 138 -13.46 -17.47 2.02
N LEU A 139 -13.97 -16.41 2.65
CA LEU A 139 -13.74 -15.03 2.22
C LEU A 139 -12.26 -14.62 2.31
N THR A 140 -11.56 -15.11 3.34
CA THR A 140 -10.10 -14.92 3.49
C THR A 140 -9.34 -15.62 2.39
N ALA A 141 -9.64 -16.90 2.12
CA ALA A 141 -9.02 -17.66 1.05
C ALA A 141 -9.26 -16.99 -0.32
N LEU A 142 -10.49 -16.54 -0.60
CA LEU A 142 -10.83 -15.80 -1.81
C LEU A 142 -10.02 -14.51 -1.93
N SER A 143 -9.92 -13.71 -0.86
CA SER A 143 -9.13 -12.48 -0.88
C SER A 143 -7.64 -12.75 -1.16
N LEU A 144 -7.05 -13.79 -0.56
CA LEU A 144 -5.67 -14.20 -0.80
C LEU A 144 -5.45 -14.70 -2.24
N CYS A 145 -6.42 -15.43 -2.80
CA CYS A 145 -6.38 -15.83 -4.21
C CYS A 145 -6.40 -14.62 -5.15
N VAL A 146 -7.25 -13.62 -4.88
CA VAL A 146 -7.31 -12.37 -5.67
C VAL A 146 -6.01 -11.58 -5.52
N LEU A 147 -5.41 -11.53 -4.32
CA LEU A 147 -4.10 -10.90 -4.10
C LEU A 147 -3.00 -11.57 -4.93
N GLN A 148 -2.95 -12.90 -4.90
CA GLN A 148 -1.96 -13.65 -5.67
C GLN A 148 -2.15 -13.45 -7.18
N TRP A 149 -3.41 -13.42 -7.64
CA TRP A 149 -3.75 -13.12 -9.03
C TRP A 149 -3.39 -11.69 -9.44
N ALA A 150 -3.60 -10.70 -8.57
CA ALA A 150 -3.21 -9.31 -8.79
C ALA A 150 -1.70 -9.16 -8.97
N ARG A 151 -0.92 -9.86 -8.15
CA ARG A 151 0.55 -9.89 -8.23
C ARG A 151 1.09 -10.54 -9.51
N GLY A 152 0.29 -11.38 -10.17
CA GLY A 152 0.64 -11.99 -11.45
C GLY A 152 0.44 -11.07 -12.66
N ALA A 153 0.03 -9.82 -12.48
CA ALA A 153 -0.17 -8.87 -13.57
C ALA A 153 1.15 -8.54 -14.28
N LYS A 154 1.14 -8.57 -15.62
CA LYS A 154 2.31 -8.22 -16.45
C LYS A 154 2.25 -6.76 -16.90
N GLN A 155 1.05 -6.20 -16.98
CA GLN A 155 0.81 -4.83 -17.40
C GLN A 155 0.36 -3.96 -16.22
N HIS A 156 0.66 -2.66 -16.28
CA HIS A 156 0.30 -1.73 -15.20
C HIS A 156 -1.22 -1.54 -15.08
N SER A 157 -1.94 -1.42 -16.19
CA SER A 157 -3.41 -1.31 -16.20
C SER A 157 -4.09 -2.55 -15.58
N GLU A 158 -3.58 -3.73 -15.93
CA GLU A 158 -4.00 -5.02 -15.36
C GLU A 158 -3.71 -5.05 -13.85
N PHE A 159 -2.53 -4.62 -13.42
CA PHE A 159 -2.19 -4.52 -11.99
C PHE A 159 -3.16 -3.59 -11.25
N VAL A 160 -3.41 -2.38 -11.77
CA VAL A 160 -4.33 -1.41 -11.15
C VAL A 160 -5.72 -2.00 -10.94
N LEU A 161 -6.27 -2.65 -11.97
CA LEU A 161 -7.59 -3.26 -11.89
C LEU A 161 -7.63 -4.38 -10.85
N ARG A 162 -6.66 -5.29 -10.90
CA ARG A 162 -6.63 -6.46 -10.01
C ARG A 162 -6.34 -6.10 -8.56
N GLN A 163 -5.43 -5.15 -8.33
CA GLN A 163 -5.10 -4.66 -7.00
C GLN A 163 -6.29 -3.92 -6.37
N SER A 164 -6.99 -3.10 -7.15
CA SER A 164 -8.22 -2.45 -6.67
C SER A 164 -9.32 -3.46 -6.35
N LEU A 165 -9.45 -4.53 -7.15
CA LEU A 165 -10.38 -5.62 -6.85
C LEU A 165 -9.99 -6.36 -5.56
N TRP A 166 -8.70 -6.60 -5.34
CA TRP A 166 -8.22 -7.16 -4.09
C TRP A 166 -8.58 -6.27 -2.89
N HIS A 167 -8.35 -4.95 -2.97
CA HIS A 167 -8.76 -4.01 -1.92
C HIS A 167 -10.25 -4.10 -1.61
N LEU A 168 -11.10 -4.16 -2.64
CA LEU A 168 -12.54 -4.24 -2.49
C LEU A 168 -12.96 -5.56 -1.83
N VAL A 169 -12.54 -6.71 -2.38
CA VAL A 169 -12.89 -8.04 -1.85
C VAL A 169 -12.34 -8.24 -0.44
N GLY A 170 -11.10 -7.80 -0.21
CA GLY A 170 -10.45 -7.84 1.09
C GLY A 170 -11.17 -6.98 2.13
N THR A 171 -11.50 -5.73 1.77
CA THR A 171 -12.28 -4.84 2.65
C THR A 171 -13.63 -5.43 2.97
N LEU A 172 -14.38 -5.94 1.98
CA LEU A 172 -15.71 -6.52 2.22
C LEU A 172 -15.64 -7.73 3.15
N SER A 173 -14.68 -8.63 2.94
CA SER A 173 -14.42 -9.79 3.81
C SER A 173 -14.18 -9.36 5.26
N LEU A 174 -13.27 -8.42 5.45
CA LEU A 174 -12.84 -7.97 6.77
C LEU A 174 -13.90 -7.10 7.45
N TYR A 175 -14.60 -6.25 6.70
CA TYR A 175 -15.70 -5.44 7.19
C TYR A 175 -16.87 -6.31 7.64
N TYR A 176 -17.27 -7.30 6.84
CA TYR A 176 -18.30 -8.26 7.24
C TYR A 176 -17.94 -8.94 8.57
N THR A 177 -16.69 -9.36 8.69
CA THR A 177 -16.14 -10.00 9.89
C THR A 177 -16.16 -9.04 11.09
N ALA A 178 -15.59 -7.84 10.95
CA ALA A 178 -15.55 -6.82 12.00
C ALA A 178 -16.97 -6.41 12.43
N HIS A 179 -17.86 -6.18 11.48
CA HIS A 179 -19.26 -5.83 11.76
C HIS A 179 -19.97 -6.94 12.54
N LYS A 180 -19.82 -8.21 12.14
CA LYS A 180 -20.43 -9.34 12.85
C LYS A 180 -19.83 -9.56 14.24
N CYS A 181 -18.53 -9.39 14.41
CA CYS A 181 -17.88 -9.45 15.72
C CYS A 181 -18.33 -8.30 16.64
N SER A 182 -18.50 -7.09 16.10
CA SER A 182 -18.97 -5.93 16.87
C SER A 182 -20.46 -6.00 17.25
N HIS A 183 -21.33 -6.53 16.38
CA HIS A 183 -22.77 -6.61 16.64
C HIS A 183 -23.20 -7.90 17.33
N GLY A 184 -22.43 -8.99 17.19
CA GLY A 184 -22.75 -10.27 17.81
C GLY A 184 -22.53 -10.30 19.34
N HIS A 185 -21.85 -9.31 19.91
CA HIS A 185 -21.40 -9.37 21.30
C HIS A 185 -21.40 -8.01 22.02
N HIS A 186 -22.57 -7.66 22.55
CA HIS A 186 -22.68 -6.84 23.76
C HIS A 186 -22.21 -7.57 25.04
N HIS A 187 -21.71 -8.81 24.94
CA HIS A 187 -21.14 -9.54 26.07
C HIS A 187 -19.78 -10.19 25.70
N ASN A 188 -18.72 -9.68 26.33
CA ASN A 188 -17.46 -10.37 26.71
C ASN A 188 -16.32 -10.65 25.73
N TRP A 189 -16.38 -10.39 24.42
CA TRP A 189 -15.21 -10.71 23.56
C TRP A 189 -14.06 -9.71 23.63
N TYR A 190 -14.37 -8.47 23.99
CA TYR A 190 -13.37 -7.42 24.17
C TYR A 190 -12.89 -7.29 25.62
N ALA A 191 -13.51 -8.01 26.56
CA ALA A 191 -13.21 -7.91 27.99
C ALA A 191 -12.02 -8.80 28.45
N LEU A 192 -11.34 -9.49 27.53
CA LEU A 192 -10.17 -10.33 27.84
C LEU A 192 -8.82 -9.63 27.61
N TYR A 193 -8.80 -8.33 27.31
CA TYR A 193 -7.59 -7.49 27.27
C TYR A 193 -7.89 -6.09 27.77
#